data_AF-A0A6I6MKN4-F1
#
_entry.id   AF-A0A6I6MKN4-F1
#
_cell.length_a   1.000
_cell.length_b   1.000
_cell.length_c   1.000
_cell.angle_alpha   90.00
_cell.angle_beta   90.00
_cell.angle_gamma   90.00
#
_symmetry.space_group_name_H-M   'P 1'
#
loop_
_entity.id
_entity.type
_entity.pdbx_description
1 polymer ?
#
loop_
_entity_poly.entity_id
_entity_poly.type
_entity_poly.pdbx_seq_one_letter_code
_entity_poly.pdbx_strand_id
1 'polypeptide(L)' 'MSDMDKPLTAFTSQGWEVANYSAAADPSTGSLVHSFLMRRQGKSKLVIIRKKMLGESLVTEELEI' A
#
# COMPACT_ATOMS: atom_id res chain seq x y z
N MET A 1 -13.61 -9.90 11.25
CA MET A 1 -12.44 -9.02 11.06
C MET A 1 -12.30 -8.80 9.58
N SER A 2 -12.54 -7.59 9.08
CA SER A 2 -12.51 -7.29 7.65
C SER A 2 -11.06 -7.29 7.14
N ASP A 3 -10.82 -7.91 5.99
CA ASP A 3 -9.51 -7.95 5.31
C ASP A 3 -8.89 -6.57 5.01
N MET A 4 -9.63 -5.49 5.25
CA MET A 4 -9.19 -4.09 5.22
C MET A 4 -8.02 -3.79 6.17
N ASP A 5 -7.80 -4.60 7.22
CA ASP A 5 -6.67 -4.41 8.15
C ASP A 5 -5.34 -4.94 7.59
N LYS A 6 -5.37 -5.70 6.49
CA LYS A 6 -4.19 -6.34 5.86
C LYS A 6 -4.17 -6.14 4.35
N PRO A 7 -4.03 -4.88 3.87
CA PRO A 7 -4.14 -4.54 2.45
C PRO A 7 -3.17 -5.32 1.55
N LEU A 8 -1.94 -5.56 2.00
CA LEU A 8 -0.97 -6.35 1.24
C LEU A 8 -1.41 -7.81 1.05
N THR A 9 -1.99 -8.42 2.09
CA THR A 9 -2.51 -9.79 2.01
C THR A 9 -3.60 -9.89 0.96
N ALA A 10 -4.49 -8.90 0.90
CA ALA A 10 -5.56 -8.82 -0.10
C ALA A 10 -5.02 -8.69 -1.54
N PHE A 11 -3.92 -7.95 -1.77
CA PHE A 11 -3.32 -7.90 -3.11
C PHE A 11 -2.62 -9.21 -3.49
N THR A 12 -1.87 -9.80 -2.57
CA THR A 12 -1.16 -11.07 -2.82
C THR A 12 -2.12 -12.23 -3.08
N SER A 13 -3.29 -12.28 -2.41
CA SER A 13 -4.30 -13.31 -2.67
C SER A 13 -4.96 -13.17 -4.05
N GLN A 14 -4.95 -11.97 -4.63
CA GLN A 14 -5.40 -11.69 -5.99
C GLN A 14 -4.31 -11.92 -7.05
N GLY A 15 -3.15 -12.46 -6.66
CA GLY A 15 -2.04 -12.77 -7.57
C GLY A 15 -1.19 -11.55 -7.97
N TRP A 16 -1.25 -10.47 -7.20
CA TRP A 16 -0.28 -9.38 -7.36
C TRP A 16 1.01 -9.71 -6.62
N GLU A 17 2.14 -9.42 -7.26
CA GLU A 17 3.49 -9.64 -6.73
C GLU A 17 4.14 -8.29 -6.40
N VAL A 18 4.91 -8.23 -5.30
CA VAL A 18 5.69 -7.05 -4.94
C VAL A 18 6.95 -7.01 -5.81
N ALA A 19 7.02 -6.03 -6.70
CA ALA A 19 8.18 -5.80 -7.56
C ALA A 19 9.21 -4.85 -6.92
N ASN A 20 8.74 -3.89 -6.12
CA ASN A 20 9.61 -2.97 -5.39
C ASN A 20 8.92 -2.44 -4.13
N TYR A 21 9.70 -2.00 -3.16
CA TYR A 21 9.24 -1.41 -1.91
C TYR A 21 10.10 -0.20 -1.53
N SER A 22 9.46 0.88 -1.11
CA SER A 22 10.11 2.01 -0.46
C SER A 22 9.28 2.51 0.71
N ALA A 23 9.95 3.14 1.68
CA ALA A 23 9.29 3.86 2.74
C ALA A 23 9.95 5.22 2.95
N ALA A 24 9.14 6.23 3.17
CA ALA A 24 9.58 7.60 3.42
C ALA A 24 8.71 8.23 4.51
N ALA A 25 9.31 9.06 5.35
CA ALA A 25 8.56 9.91 6.25
C ALA A 25 7.92 11.05 5.45
N ASP A 26 6.62 11.24 5.57
CA ASP A 26 5.93 12.41 5.05
C ASP A 26 6.31 13.63 5.92
N PRO A 27 7.02 14.64 5.37
CA PRO A 27 7.47 15.80 6.13
C PRO A 27 6.32 16.64 6.70
N SER A 28 5.13 16.58 6.10
CA SER A 28 3.98 17.38 6.49
C SER A 28 3.20 16.78 7.64
N THR A 29 3.20 15.44 7.74
CA THR A 29 2.43 14.72 8.77
C THR A 29 3.31 13.98 9.78
N GLY A 30 4.61 13.86 9.52
CA GLY A 30 5.54 13.04 10.30
C GLY A 30 5.26 11.52 10.21
N SER A 31 4.28 11.11 9.40
CA SER A 31 3.87 9.72 9.28
C SER A 31 4.76 8.96 8.31
N LEU A 32 4.97 7.67 8.60
CA LEU A 32 5.65 6.78 7.66
C LEU A 32 4.69 6.38 6.53
N VAL A 33 5.11 6.62 5.30
CA VAL A 33 4.41 6.23 4.07
C VAL A 33 5.13 5.06 3.46
N HIS A 34 4.41 3.97 3.21
CA HIS A 34 4.93 2.77 2.57
C HIS A 34 4.42 2.68 1.13
N SER A 35 5.31 2.49 0.18
CA SER A 35 4.99 2.43 -1.24
C SER A 35 5.44 1.10 -1.83
N PHE A 36 4.53 0.42 -2.50
CA PHE A 36 4.74 -0.90 -3.10
C PHE A 36 4.46 -0.83 -4.59
N LEU A 37 5.45 -1.12 -5.42
CA LEU A 37 5.21 -1.37 -6.84
C LEU A 37 4.72 -2.82 -6.96
N MET A 38 3.48 -2.99 -7.40
CA MET A 38 2.85 -4.29 -7.59
C MET A 38 2.79 -4.64 -9.07
N ARG A 39 3.01 -5.92 -9.41
CA ARG A 39 2.91 -6.44 -10.78
C ARG A 39 1.98 -7.64 -10.85
N ARG A 40 1.22 -7.75 -11.93
CA ARG A 40 0.42 -8.93 -12.26
C ARG A 40 0.16 -9.00 -13.76
N GLN A 41 0.57 -10.09 -14.41
CA GLN A 41 0.28 -10.36 -15.83
C GLN A 41 0.55 -9.14 -16.75
N GLY A 42 1.74 -8.54 -16.62
CA GLY A 42 2.14 -7.38 -17.43
C GLY A 42 1.53 -6.04 -17.01
N LYS A 43 0.63 -6.00 -16.02
CA LYS A 43 0.12 -4.76 -15.41
C LYS A 43 0.96 -4.35 -14.22
N SER A 44 1.15 -3.04 -14.04
CA SER A 44 1.81 -2.45 -12.86
C SER A 44 0.87 -1.48 -12.15
N LYS A 45 1.02 -1.38 -10.83
CA LYS A 45 0.40 -0.32 -10.04
C LYS A 45 1.24 0.02 -8.82
N LEU A 46 1.15 1.26 -8.37
CA LEU A 46 1.69 1.68 -7.08
C LEU A 46 0.59 1.56 -6.02
N VAL A 47 0.90 0.88 -4.92
CA VAL A 47 0.06 0.79 -3.73
C VAL A 47 0.75 1.55 -2.62
N ILE A 48 0.10 2.59 -2.11
CA ILE A 48 0.61 3.42 -1.01
C ILE A 48 -0.21 3.08 0.23
N ILE A 49 0.47 2.69 1.31
CA ILE A 49 -0.14 2.37 2.60
C ILE A 49 0.42 3.34 3.65
N ARG A 50 -0.47 4.01 4.37
CA ARG A 50 -0.13 4.90 5.49
C ARG A 50 -1.12 4.73 6.63
N LYS A 51 -0.69 5.03 7.86
CA LYS A 51 -1.63 5.14 8.99
C LYS A 51 -2.47 6.42 8.85
N LYS A 52 -3.74 6.37 9.23
CA LYS A 52 -4.52 7.59 9.43
C LYS A 52 -3.93 8.39 10.58
N MET A 53 -3.97 9.72 10.45
CA MET A 53 -3.60 10.64 11.52
C MET A 53 -4.57 10.58 12.72
N LEU A 54 -5.79 10.08 12.51
CA LEU A 54 -6.83 9.90 13.51
C LEU A 54 -7.30 8.44 13.50
N GLY A 55 -6.97 7.70 14.57
CA GLY A 55 -7.34 6.29 14.77
C GLY A 55 -6.28 5.27 14.30
N GLU A 56 -6.59 3.99 14.46
CA GLU A 56 -5.67 2.87 14.15
C GLU A 56 -5.83 2.31 12.72
N SER A 57 -6.62 2.95 11.87
CA SER A 57 -6.90 2.46 10.53
C SER A 57 -5.79 2.79 9.52
N LEU A 58 -5.65 1.93 8.51
CA LEU A 58 -4.79 2.14 7.35
C LEU A 58 -5.54 2.88 6.23
N VAL A 59 -4.81 3.70 5.48
CA VAL A 59 -5.24 4.26 4.19
C VAL A 59 -4.44 3.54 3.12
N THR A 60 -5.13 3.07 2.08
CA THR A 60 -4.53 2.49 0.89
C THR A 60 -4.91 3.34 -0.31
N GLU A 61 -3.92 3.80 -1.08
CA GLU A 61 -4.10 4.53 -2.32
C GLU A 61 -3.49 3.70 -3.47
N GLU A 62 -4.20 3.61 -4.60
CA GLU A 62 -3.77 2.84 -5.78
C GLU A 62 -3.59 3.77 -6.97
N LEU A 63 -2.46 3.65 -7.67
CA LEU A 63 -2.17 4.38 -8.90
C LEU A 63 -1.73 3.40 -9.99
N GLU A 64 -2.45 3.36 -11.11
CA GLU A 64 -2.04 2.59 -12.29
C GLU A 64 -0.81 3.25 -12.96
N ILE A 65 0.16 2.43 -13.39
CA ILE A 65 1.41 2.87 -14.04
C ILE A 65 1.66 2.03 -15.30
#